data_AF-A0A8J1Y2R4-F1
#
_entry.id   AF-A0A8J1Y2R4-F1
#
_cell.length_a   1.000
_cell.length_b   1.000
_cell.length_c   1.000
_cell.angle_alpha   90.00
_cell.angle_beta   90.00
_cell.angle_gamma   90.00
#
_symmetry.space_group_name_H-M   'P 1'
#
loop_
_entity.id
_entity.type
_entity.pdbx_description
1 polymer ?
#
loop_
_entity_poly.entity_id
_entity_poly.type
_entity_poly.pdbx_seq_one_letter_code
_entity_poly.pdbx_strand_id
1 'polypeptide(L)'
;GPVAYCGQVILNGGTEQWSRQGIYALYGSLLNGRPVYIHESGDNFLFHVVVDQSLRFWYISTDIGNSDIGAIRVEDSALSAERITGTWEAYSIQDDWVLEPGMSTSCKAS
;
A
#
# COMPACT_ATOMS: atom_id res chain seq x y z
N GLY A 1 9.50 -22.70 -3.79
CA GLY A 1 9.66 -22.40 -2.36
C GLY A 1 8.69 -21.30 -1.98
N PRO A 2 8.34 -21.12 -0.70
CA PRO A 2 7.51 -20.00 -0.29
C PRO A 2 8.21 -18.68 -0.66
N VAL A 3 7.45 -17.71 -1.18
CA VAL A 3 7.94 -16.37 -1.48
C VAL A 3 8.25 -15.70 -0.14
N ALA A 4 9.51 -15.36 0.11
CA ALA A 4 9.88 -14.59 1.28
C ALA A 4 9.51 -13.13 1.03
N TYR A 5 8.43 -12.66 1.66
CA TYR A 5 8.08 -11.24 1.67
C TYR A 5 9.01 -10.48 2.61
N CYS A 6 9.19 -9.17 2.36
CA CYS A 6 9.92 -8.34 3.29
C CYS A 6 9.18 -8.24 4.62
N GLY A 7 9.91 -8.38 5.74
CA GLY A 7 9.29 -8.28 7.07
C GLY A 7 8.83 -6.86 7.40
N GLN A 8 9.51 -5.87 6.81
CA GLN A 8 9.16 -4.46 6.89
C GLN A 8 9.36 -3.80 5.53
N VAL A 9 8.44 -2.94 5.15
CA VAL A 9 8.52 -2.08 3.98
C VAL A 9 8.46 -0.62 4.40
N ILE A 10 9.12 0.25 3.65
CA ILE A 10 9.10 1.69 3.85
C ILE A 10 8.33 2.31 2.70
N LEU A 11 7.33 3.11 3.02
CA LEU A 11 6.61 3.96 2.09
C LEU A 11 7.17 5.38 2.19
N ASN A 12 7.66 5.92 1.08
CA ASN A 12 8.25 7.27 1.04
C ASN A 12 7.82 8.03 -0.21
N GLY A 13 8.01 9.35 -0.20
CA GLY A 13 8.00 10.20 -1.39
C GLY A 13 6.64 10.78 -1.78
N GLY A 14 5.61 10.61 -0.94
CA GLY A 14 4.33 11.27 -1.13
C GLY A 14 4.34 12.73 -0.64
N THR A 15 3.48 13.57 -1.19
CA THR A 15 3.26 14.95 -0.72
C THR A 15 1.94 15.10 0.03
N GLU A 16 0.90 14.42 -0.44
CA GLU A 16 -0.38 14.30 0.25
C GLU A 16 -0.38 13.14 1.25
N GLN A 17 -1.33 13.17 2.20
CA GLN A 17 -1.51 12.10 3.19
C GLN A 17 -0.22 11.72 3.95
N TRP A 18 0.68 12.69 4.16
CA TRP A 18 2.05 12.48 4.65
C TRP A 18 2.14 11.67 5.95
N SER A 19 1.15 11.78 6.83
CA SER A 19 1.06 11.00 8.08
C SER A 19 0.97 9.49 7.89
N ARG A 20 0.70 9.01 6.67
CA ARG A 20 0.65 7.59 6.30
C ARG A 20 1.96 7.07 5.70
N GLN A 21 2.96 7.94 5.51
CA GLN A 21 4.31 7.52 5.11
C GLN A 21 5.09 6.98 6.30
N GLY A 22 6.08 6.15 6.04
CA GLY A 22 6.92 5.55 7.07
C GLY A 22 7.01 4.04 6.95
N ILE A 23 7.19 3.38 8.10
CA ILE A 23 7.48 1.95 8.17
C ILE A 23 6.17 1.17 8.34
N TYR A 24 6.03 0.13 7.52
CA TYR A 24 4.96 -0.84 7.57
C TYR A 24 5.54 -2.22 7.85
N ALA A 25 5.10 -2.87 8.93
CA ALA A 25 5.51 -4.22 9.32
C ALA A 25 4.51 -5.26 8.84
N LEU A 26 4.99 -6.46 8.48
CA LEU A 26 4.13 -7.55 8.03
C LEU A 26 3.07 -7.89 9.10
N TYR A 27 1.80 -7.77 8.73
CA TYR A 27 0.64 -7.94 9.62
C TYR A 27 0.09 -9.38 9.62
N GLY A 28 1.00 -10.35 9.67
CA GLY A 28 0.65 -11.78 9.76
C GLY A 28 0.02 -12.34 8.48
N SER A 29 -1.30 -12.19 8.30
CA SER A 29 -2.10 -12.89 7.29
C SER A 29 -1.97 -12.32 5.87
N LEU A 30 -2.23 -13.18 4.88
CA LEU A 30 -2.37 -12.78 3.47
C LEU A 30 -3.81 -12.34 3.18
N LEU A 31 -3.96 -11.28 2.39
CA LEU A 31 -5.21 -10.91 1.74
C LEU A 31 -5.06 -11.15 0.23
N ASN A 32 -5.97 -11.91 -0.37
CA ASN A 32 -5.93 -12.25 -1.80
C ASN A 32 -4.59 -12.88 -2.25
N GLY A 33 -3.96 -13.68 -1.38
CA GLY A 33 -2.67 -14.32 -1.64
C GLY A 33 -1.44 -13.40 -1.56
N ARG A 34 -1.60 -12.20 -0.99
CA ARG A 34 -0.55 -11.17 -0.89
C ARG A 34 -0.39 -10.69 0.55
N PRO A 35 0.80 -10.24 0.95
CA PRO A 35 1.04 -9.78 2.31
C PRO A 35 0.25 -8.53 2.64
N VAL A 36 -0.29 -8.48 3.86
CA VAL A 36 -0.81 -7.25 4.48
C VAL A 36 0.27 -6.69 5.39
N TYR A 37 0.43 -5.38 5.41
CA TYR A 37 1.33 -4.70 6.33
C TYR A 37 0.57 -3.67 7.16
N ILE A 38 1.00 -3.44 8.40
CA ILE A 38 0.47 -2.42 9.30
C ILE A 38 1.52 -1.33 9.53
N HIS A 39 1.08 -0.08 9.47
CA HIS A 39 1.90 1.08 9.78
C HIS A 39 2.38 1.04 11.23
N GLU A 40 3.54 1.62 11.53
CA GLU A 40 4.07 1.66 12.91
C GLU A 40 3.15 2.36 13.92
N SER A 41 2.28 3.26 13.48
CA SER A 41 1.26 3.89 14.35
C SER A 41 0.15 2.92 14.77
N GLY A 42 -0.06 1.85 14.01
CA GLY A 42 -1.14 0.87 14.24
C GLY A 42 -2.47 1.19 13.53
N ASP A 43 -2.59 2.34 12.87
CA ASP A 43 -3.89 2.80 12.35
C ASP A 43 -4.13 2.49 10.87
N ASN A 44 -3.07 2.29 10.09
CA ASN A 44 -3.15 2.15 8.64
C ASN A 44 -2.58 0.81 8.19
N PHE A 45 -3.19 0.24 7.15
CA PHE A 45 -2.77 -1.01 6.55
C PHE A 45 -2.44 -0.82 5.08
N LEU A 46 -1.40 -1.47 4.61
CA LEU A 46 -1.07 -1.64 3.20
C LEU A 46 -1.49 -3.04 2.75
N PHE A 47 -2.43 -3.13 1.82
CA PHE A 47 -2.97 -4.41 1.36
C PHE A 47 -3.41 -4.35 -0.10
N HIS A 48 -3.56 -5.52 -0.72
CA HIS A 48 -4.01 -5.64 -2.10
C HIS A 48 -5.48 -6.08 -2.20
N VAL A 49 -6.25 -5.39 -3.04
CA VAL A 49 -7.63 -5.73 -3.37
C VAL A 49 -7.82 -5.97 -4.85
N VAL A 50 -8.83 -6.76 -5.17
CA VAL A 50 -9.33 -6.98 -6.52
C VAL A 50 -10.70 -6.33 -6.58
N VAL A 51 -10.83 -5.26 -7.37
CA VAL A 51 -12.09 -4.50 -7.48
C VAL A 51 -13.00 -5.16 -8.51
N ASP A 52 -12.44 -5.60 -9.64
CA ASP A 52 -13.13 -6.40 -10.65
C ASP A 52 -12.16 -7.39 -11.34
N GLN A 53 -12.55 -8.01 -12.45
CA GLN A 53 -11.73 -9.01 -13.14
C GLN A 53 -10.39 -8.48 -13.65
N SER A 54 -10.31 -7.19 -13.96
CA SER A 54 -9.15 -6.49 -14.51
C SER A 54 -8.43 -5.60 -13.50
N LEU A 55 -9.18 -4.97 -12.60
CA LEU A 55 -8.70 -3.89 -11.74
C LEU A 55 -8.17 -4.41 -10.41
N ARG A 56 -6.89 -4.13 -10.17
CA ARG A 56 -6.12 -4.61 -9.02
C ARG A 56 -5.37 -3.44 -8.42
N PHE A 57 -5.57 -3.24 -7.13
CA PHE A 57 -4.99 -2.10 -6.45
C PHE A 57 -4.27 -2.56 -5.19
N TRP A 58 -3.16 -1.90 -4.89
CA TRP A 58 -2.68 -1.79 -3.53
C TRP A 58 -3.26 -0.52 -2.91
N TYR A 59 -3.76 -0.64 -1.68
CA TYR A 59 -4.36 0.45 -0.92
C TYR A 59 -3.65 0.65 0.40
N ILE A 60 -3.67 1.90 0.85
CA ILE A 60 -3.42 2.28 2.23
C ILE A 60 -4.72 2.84 2.81
N SER A 61 -5.24 2.14 3.81
CA SER A 61 -6.47 2.52 4.51
C SER A 61 -6.47 1.98 5.94
N THR A 62 -7.39 2.51 6.75
CA THR A 62 -7.63 2.06 8.13
C THR A 62 -8.46 0.78 8.19
N ASP A 63 -9.13 0.41 7.10
CA ASP A 63 -10.03 -0.76 7.02
C ASP A 63 -9.54 -1.75 5.95
N ILE A 64 -9.16 -2.96 6.37
CA ILE A 64 -8.58 -3.97 5.48
C ILE A 64 -9.65 -4.54 4.55
N GLY A 65 -9.37 -4.54 3.25
CA GLY A 65 -10.26 -5.13 2.23
C GLY A 65 -11.39 -4.22 1.77
N ASN A 66 -11.49 -3.01 2.32
CA ASN A 66 -12.45 -2.00 1.90
C ASN A 66 -11.79 -1.01 0.93
N SER A 67 -12.13 -1.13 -0.35
CA SER A 67 -11.61 -0.24 -1.41
C SER A 67 -12.21 1.17 -1.38
N ASP A 68 -13.34 1.36 -0.69
CA ASP A 68 -14.10 2.62 -0.75
C ASP A 68 -13.54 3.69 0.20
N ILE A 69 -12.59 3.32 1.07
CA ILE A 69 -12.00 4.18 2.12
C ILE A 69 -10.48 4.34 1.89
N GLY A 70 -9.99 4.05 0.68
CA GLY A 70 -8.58 4.25 0.35
C GLY A 70 -8.19 5.72 0.42
N ALA A 71 -7.11 6.05 1.14
CA ALA A 71 -6.54 7.39 1.09
C ALA A 71 -5.32 7.50 0.19
N ILE A 72 -4.66 6.36 -0.05
CA ILE A 72 -3.57 6.23 -1.01
C ILE A 72 -3.79 4.90 -1.73
N ARG A 73 -3.60 4.89 -3.04
CA ARG A 73 -3.73 3.67 -3.86
C ARG A 73 -2.74 3.65 -5.01
N VAL A 74 -2.58 2.48 -5.60
CA VAL A 74 -1.82 2.29 -6.84
C VAL A 74 -2.40 1.09 -7.57
N GLU A 75 -2.69 1.25 -8.87
CA GLU A 75 -3.09 0.14 -9.71
C GLU A 75 -1.85 -0.69 -10.07
N ASP A 76 -1.69 -1.86 -9.45
CA ASP A 76 -0.56 -2.76 -9.68
C ASP A 76 -0.92 -4.19 -9.25
N SER A 77 -0.40 -5.18 -9.97
CA SER A 77 -0.58 -6.60 -9.72
C SER A 77 0.61 -7.28 -9.03
N ALA A 78 1.60 -6.51 -8.57
CA ALA A 78 2.82 -6.95 -7.90
C ALA A 78 2.54 -7.81 -6.67
N LEU A 79 3.10 -9.04 -6.62
CA LEU A 79 2.82 -10.04 -5.57
C LEU A 79 3.23 -9.62 -4.15
N SER A 80 3.98 -8.52 -4.02
CA SER A 80 4.46 -7.98 -2.77
C SER A 80 4.66 -6.47 -2.90
N ALA A 81 4.58 -5.77 -1.76
CA ALA A 81 4.58 -4.31 -1.72
C ALA A 81 5.87 -3.70 -2.29
N GLU A 82 7.03 -4.29 -2.03
CA GLU A 82 8.32 -3.80 -2.54
C GLU A 82 8.50 -3.95 -4.06
N ARG A 83 7.59 -4.65 -4.74
CA ARG A 83 7.63 -4.89 -6.19
C ARG A 83 6.63 -4.03 -6.95
N ILE A 84 5.93 -3.13 -6.27
CA ILE A 84 5.02 -2.17 -6.89
C ILE A 84 5.84 -1.21 -7.76
N THR A 85 5.40 -1.02 -9.00
CA THR A 85 6.03 -0.16 -9.99
C THR A 85 5.06 0.86 -10.59
N GLY A 86 3.76 0.69 -10.34
CA GLY A 86 2.73 1.66 -10.69
C GLY A 86 2.93 3.02 -10.03
N THR A 87 2.29 4.04 -10.59
CA THR A 87 2.28 5.39 -10.02
C THR A 87 1.22 5.46 -8.93
N TRP A 88 1.61 5.88 -7.73
CA TRP A 88 0.68 6.03 -6.62
C TRP A 88 -0.21 7.26 -6.82
N GLU A 89 -1.39 7.19 -6.24
CA GLU A 89 -2.34 8.29 -6.11
C GLU A 89 -2.67 8.47 -4.64
N ALA A 90 -2.81 9.71 -4.20
CA ALA A 90 -3.29 10.05 -2.86
C ALA A 90 -4.53 10.93 -2.96
N TYR A 91 -5.47 10.70 -2.06
CA TYR A 91 -6.68 11.50 -1.96
C TYR A 91 -6.36 12.82 -1.25
N SER A 92 -6.50 13.93 -1.98
CA SER A 92 -6.12 15.26 -1.52
C SER A 92 -7.22 15.93 -0.68
N ILE A 93 -6.85 17.00 0.01
CA ILE A 93 -7.81 17.87 0.74
C ILE A 93 -8.83 18.56 -0.16
N GLN A 94 -8.64 18.54 -1.49
CA GLN A 94 -9.51 19.13 -2.49
C GLN A 94 -10.53 18.11 -3.04
N ASP A 95 -10.67 16.95 -2.39
CA ASP A 95 -11.62 15.89 -2.75
C ASP A 95 -11.31 15.19 -4.09
N ASP A 96 -10.03 15.20 -4.50
CA ASP A 96 -9.55 14.63 -5.76
C ASP A 96 -8.33 13.72 -5.56
N TRP A 97 -8.18 12.74 -6.46
CA TRP A 97 -7.03 11.85 -6.53
C TRP A 97 -5.88 12.53 -7.28
N VAL A 98 -4.74 12.64 -6.61
CA VAL A 98 -3.55 13.31 -7.17
C VAL A 98 -2.44 12.29 -7.33
N LEU A 99 -1.78 12.31 -8.49
CA LEU A 99 -0.63 11.46 -8.77
C LEU A 99 0.57 11.86 -7.89
N GLU A 100 1.21 10.84 -7.32
CA GLU A 100 2.37 10.93 -6.44
C GLU A 100 3.55 10.18 -7.07
N PRO A 101 4.16 10.68 -8.17
CA PRO A 101 5.20 9.95 -8.92
C PRO A 101 6.51 9.76 -8.15
N GLY A 102 6.73 10.52 -7.07
CA GLY A 102 7.85 10.31 -6.16
C GLY A 102 7.63 9.19 -5.16
N MET A 103 6.40 8.69 -5.04
CA MET A 103 6.01 7.74 -4.01
C MET A 103 6.37 6.32 -4.40
N SER A 104 6.91 5.57 -3.44
CA SER A 104 7.32 4.18 -3.65
C SER A 104 7.38 3.39 -2.34
N THR A 105 7.35 2.08 -2.49
CA THR A 105 7.54 1.10 -1.43
C THR A 105 8.83 0.34 -1.64
N SER A 106 9.60 0.14 -0.58
CA SER A 106 10.88 -0.58 -0.62
C SER A 106 11.06 -1.44 0.62
N CYS A 107 11.82 -2.53 0.52
CA CYS A 107 12.15 -3.31 1.71
C CYS A 107 13.07 -2.50 2.63
N LYS A 108 12.73 -2.49 3.92
CA LYS A 108 13.67 -1.99 4.92
C LYS A 108 14.81 -2.99 5.06
N ALA A 109 16.02 -2.56 4.71
CA ALA A 109 17.22 -3.35 4.97
C ALA A 109 17.39 -3.57 6.49
N SER A 110 17.80 -4.78 6.85
CA SER A 110 18.08 -5.18 8.24
C SER A 110 19.36 -4.54 8.77
#